data_AF-A0A8T5NVX1-F1
#
_entry.id   AF-A0A8T5NVX1-F1
#
_cell.length_a   1.000
_cell.length_b   1.000
_cell.length_c   1.000
_cell.angle_alpha   90.00
_cell.angle_beta   90.00
_cell.angle_gamma   90.00
#
_symmetry.space_group_name_H-M   'P 1'
#
loop_
_entity.id
_entity.type
_entity.pdbx_description
1 polymer ?
#
loop_
_entity_poly.entity_id
_entity_poly.type
_entity_poly.pdbx_seq_one_letter_code
_entity_poly.pdbx_strand_id
1 'polypeptide(L)' 'ISMEQNNGLVVAKAAMPVAELFGWSSELRSATSGRGSSFIQDQRFDKLPDSLKAKIIGAIRQRKGMKPL' A
#
# COMPACT_ATOMS: atom_id res chain seq x y z
N ILE A 1 10.69 5.81 -5.77
CA ILE A 1 10.59 4.50 -6.46
C ILE A 1 11.93 4.27 -7.12
N SER A 2 12.55 3.10 -6.93
CA SER A 2 13.73 2.69 -7.70
C SER A 2 13.36 1.53 -8.62
N MET A 3 13.99 1.46 -9.77
CA MET A 3 13.78 0.41 -10.76
C MET A 3 15.12 -0.06 -11.29
N GLU A 4 15.33 -1.37 -11.28
CA GLU A 4 16.53 -2.03 -11.77
C GLU A 4 16.09 -3.08 -12.80
N GLN A 5 16.77 -3.15 -13.95
CA GLN A 5 16.45 -4.07 -15.03
C GLN A 5 17.66 -4.92 -15.37
N ASN A 6 17.54 -6.25 -15.24
CA ASN A 6 18.62 -7.20 -15.47
C ASN A 6 18.09 -8.42 -16.24
N ASN A 7 18.69 -8.69 -17.41
CA ASN A 7 18.48 -9.92 -18.19
C ASN A 7 17.00 -10.32 -18.40
N GLY A 8 16.14 -9.33 -18.68
CA GLY A 8 14.70 -9.52 -18.90
C GLY A 8 13.82 -9.47 -17.64
N LEU A 9 14.42 -9.28 -16.45
CA LEU A 9 13.71 -9.14 -15.18
C LEU A 9 13.75 -7.68 -14.71
N VAL A 10 12.62 -7.17 -14.24
CA VAL A 10 12.49 -5.81 -13.68
C VAL A 10 12.21 -5.93 -12.19
N VAL A 11 13.05 -5.29 -11.38
CA VAL A 11 12.90 -5.19 -9.94
C VAL A 11 12.54 -3.75 -9.59
N ALA A 12 11.35 -3.54 -9.05
CA ALA A 12 10.89 -2.24 -8.58
C ALA A 12 10.83 -2.21 -7.05
N LYS A 13 11.37 -1.15 -6.44
CA LYS A 13 11.22 -0.87 -5.00
C LYS A 13 10.42 0.41 -4.82
N ALA A 14 9.34 0.32 -4.08
CA ALA A 14 8.43 1.42 -3.82
C ALA A 14 7.92 1.38 -2.37
N ALA A 15 7.66 2.56 -1.81
CA ALA A 15 6.91 2.70 -0.57
C ALA A 15 5.42 2.80 -0.92
N MET A 16 4.60 2.02 -0.24
CA MET A 16 3.15 2.02 -0.40
C MET A 16 2.46 2.06 0.96
N PRO A 17 1.32 2.76 1.10
CA PRO A 17 0.53 2.70 2.33
C PRO A 17 0.03 1.27 2.56
N VAL A 18 0.13 0.79 3.80
CA VAL A 18 -0.35 -0.55 4.18
C VAL A 18 -1.85 -0.73 3.88
N ALA A 19 -2.63 0.36 3.97
CA ALA A 19 -4.05 0.37 3.62
C ALA A 19 -4.34 0.03 2.14
N GLU A 20 -3.38 0.23 1.25
CA GLU A 20 -3.50 -0.06 -0.19
C GLU A 20 -2.94 -1.45 -0.56
N LEU A 21 -2.38 -2.20 0.40
CA LEU A 21 -1.84 -3.54 0.14
C LEU A 21 -2.93 -4.63 0.15
N PHE A 22 -4.15 -4.31 0.58
CA PHE A 22 -5.26 -5.25 0.51
C PHE A 22 -5.63 -5.51 -0.95
N GLY A 23 -5.48 -6.75 -1.40
CA GLY A 23 -5.72 -7.14 -2.81
C GLY A 23 -4.49 -7.05 -3.71
N TRP A 24 -3.40 -6.43 -3.25
CA TRP A 24 -2.18 -6.21 -4.03
C TRP A 24 -1.63 -7.49 -4.69
N SER A 25 -1.56 -8.60 -3.95
CA SER A 25 -1.05 -9.87 -4.51
C SER A 25 -1.88 -10.38 -5.68
N SER A 26 -3.19 -10.12 -5.69
CA SER A 26 -4.09 -10.50 -6.77
C SER A 26 -3.91 -9.60 -7.98
N GLU A 27 -3.84 -8.28 -7.77
CA GLU A 27 -3.60 -7.30 -8.82
C GLU A 27 -2.26 -7.51 -9.50
N LEU A 28 -1.19 -7.70 -8.72
CA LEU A 28 0.15 -8.01 -9.24
C LEU A 28 0.15 -9.28 -10.08
N ARG A 29 -0.51 -10.35 -9.60
CA ARG A 29 -0.64 -11.60 -10.35
C ARG A 29 -1.36 -11.38 -11.67
N SER A 30 -2.48 -10.67 -11.65
CA SER A 30 -3.25 -10.36 -12.86
C SER A 30 -2.42 -9.55 -13.87
N ALA A 31 -1.78 -8.48 -13.41
CA ALA A 31 -0.97 -7.58 -14.24
C ALA A 31 0.28 -8.25 -14.85
N THR A 32 0.83 -9.25 -14.17
CA THR A 32 2.06 -9.94 -14.61
C THR A 32 1.80 -11.31 -15.23
N SER A 33 0.52 -11.65 -15.47
CA SER A 33 0.11 -12.99 -15.91
C SER A 33 0.68 -14.12 -15.02
N GLY A 34 0.76 -13.86 -13.72
CA GLY A 34 1.25 -14.79 -12.70
C GLY A 34 2.76 -14.93 -12.58
N ARG A 35 3.55 -14.11 -13.28
CA ARG A 35 5.02 -14.20 -13.26
C ARG A 35 5.69 -13.28 -12.24
N GLY A 36 4.97 -12.28 -11.72
CA GLY A 36 5.48 -11.34 -10.73
C GLY A 36 5.34 -11.83 -9.30
N SER A 37 6.33 -11.50 -8.47
CA SER A 37 6.29 -11.67 -7.01
C SER A 37 6.66 -10.35 -6.33
N SER A 38 6.21 -10.17 -5.09
CA SER A 38 6.57 -9.02 -4.26
C SER A 38 6.71 -9.45 -2.80
N PHE A 39 7.50 -8.71 -2.04
CA PHE A 39 7.71 -8.90 -0.62
C PHE A 39 7.88 -7.54 0.05
N ILE A 40 7.58 -7.47 1.35
CA ILE A 40 7.76 -6.26 2.16
C ILE A 40 9.20 -6.27 2.69
N GLN A 41 9.93 -5.18 2.45
CA GLN A 41 11.30 -5.02 2.93
C GLN A 41 11.38 -4.24 4.25
N ASP A 42 10.61 -3.16 4.37
CA ASP A 42 10.58 -2.28 5.54
C ASP A 42 9.16 -1.76 5.84
N GLN A 43 8.94 -1.23 7.04
CA GLN A 43 7.70 -0.58 7.44
C GLN A 43 8.02 0.64 8.33
N ARG A 44 7.30 1.74 8.10
CA ARG A 44 7.37 2.96 8.91
C ARG A 44 6.03 3.68 8.95
N PHE A 45 5.89 4.58 9.90
CA PHE A 45 4.73 5.48 9.97
C PHE A 45 5.09 6.80 9.32
N ASP A 46 4.36 7.13 8.25
CA ASP A 46 4.45 8.43 7.58
C ASP A 46 3.20 9.26 7.85
N LYS A 47 3.32 10.58 7.77
CA LYS A 47 2.21 11.50 8.00
C LYS A 47 1.15 11.32 6.92
N LEU A 48 -0.10 11.10 7.34
CA LEU A 48 -1.23 11.03 6.41
C LEU A 48 -1.46 12.39 5.72
N PRO A 49 -1.76 12.41 4.41
CA PRO A 49 -2.18 13.61 3.70
C PRO A 49 -3.37 14.29 4.38
N ASP A 50 -3.35 15.63 4.47
CA ASP A 50 -4.35 16.38 5.22
C ASP A 50 -5.77 16.19 4.67
N SER A 51 -5.91 15.98 3.36
CA SER A 51 -7.18 15.67 2.68
C SER A 51 -7.84 14.36 3.14
N LEU A 52 -7.05 13.40 3.64
CA LEU A 52 -7.55 12.09 4.06
C LEU A 52 -7.80 11.99 5.57
N LYS A 53 -7.23 12.92 6.36
CA LYS A 53 -7.26 12.85 7.83
C LYS A 53 -8.67 12.79 8.40
N ALA A 54 -9.54 13.72 8.03
CA ALA A 54 -10.89 13.80 8.58
C ALA A 54 -11.66 12.48 8.35
N LYS A 55 -11.59 11.95 7.13
CA LYS A 55 -12.21 10.68 6.74
C LYS A 55 -11.68 9.50 7.56
N ILE A 56 -10.36 9.34 7.62
CA ILE A 56 -9.74 8.19 8.29
C ILE A 56 -9.95 8.24 9.80
N ILE A 57 -9.82 9.42 10.42
CA ILE A 57 -10.06 9.54 11.87
C ILE A 57 -11.53 9.26 12.18
N GLY A 58 -12.47 9.79 11.39
CA GLY A 58 -13.90 9.50 11.53
C GLY A 58 -14.20 8.00 11.48
N ALA A 59 -13.67 7.30 10.47
CA ALA A 59 -13.83 5.85 10.33
C ALA A 59 -13.26 5.06 11.53
N ILE A 60 -12.07 5.44 12.01
CA ILE A 60 -11.44 4.80 13.18
C ILE A 60 -12.27 5.03 14.45
N ARG A 61 -12.80 6.24 14.65
CA ARG A 61 -13.62 6.59 15.82
C ARG A 61 -14.95 5.84 15.79
N GLN A 62 -15.60 5.78 14.63
CA GLN A 62 -16.85 5.02 14.45
C GLN A 62 -16.66 3.54 14.74
N ARG A 63 -15.60 2.91 14.20
CA ARG A 63 -15.26 1.51 14.48
C ARG A 63 -15.04 1.25 15.98
N LYS A 64 -14.55 2.24 16.71
CA LYS A 64 -14.33 2.18 18.16
C LYS A 64 -15.52 2.65 19.00
N GLY A 65 -16.68 2.95 18.40
CA GLY A 65 -17.88 3.42 19.12
C GLY A 65 -17.77 4.83 19.72
N MET A 66 -16.82 5.65 19.26
CA MET A 66 -16.64 7.03 19.72
C MET A 66 -17.46 8.02 18.90
N LYS A 67 -17.80 9.17 19.51
CA LYS A 67 -18.45 10.28 18.79
C LYS A 67 -17.59 10.70 17.58
N PRO A 68 -18.15 10.87 16.38
CA PRO A 68 -17.40 11.37 15.23
C PRO A 68 -16.80 12.77 15.51
N LEU A 69 -15.74 13.10 14.78
CA LEU A 69 -15.11 14.43 14.85
C LEU A 69 -16.02 15.49 14.24
#